data_AF-A0A344LFV9-F1
#
_entry.id   AF-A0A344LFV9-F1
#
_cell.length_a   1.000
_cell.length_b   1.000
_cell.length_c   1.000
_cell.angle_alpha   90.00
_cell.angle_beta   90.00
_cell.angle_gamma   90.00
#
_symmetry.space_group_name_H-M   'P 1'
#
loop_
_entity.id
_entity.type
_entity.pdbx_description
1 polymer ?
#
loop_
_entity_poly.entity_id
_entity_poly.type
_entity_poly.pdbx_seq_one_letter_code
_entity_poly.pdbx_strand_id
1 'polypeptide(L)'
;MVIRCERHPAASVRFAERHATSGTSPQLLFIVRASAPGLDARLEDVTNFVTGRELARFLDGLDFRGWEGTRHWVNSDRDLRIGAVYEPGGHLRLTWTLRPWRHSVQGDWTATVSTWMEAGAAKDKLAARLHQFLTADGFPVDYHETYDAFS
;
A
#
# COMPACT_ATOMS: atom_id res chain seq x y z
N MET A 1 7.36 -8.48 -2.89
CA MET A 1 5.99 -8.95 -3.21
C MET A 1 5.50 -8.32 -4.51
N VAL A 2 4.81 -9.05 -5.38
CA VAL A 2 4.24 -8.52 -6.65
C VAL A 2 2.73 -8.74 -6.67
N ILE A 3 2.02 -7.73 -7.17
CA ILE A 3 0.59 -7.67 -7.43
C ILE A 3 0.44 -7.53 -8.94
N ARG A 4 -0.13 -8.54 -9.59
CA ARG A 4 -0.39 -8.50 -11.04
C ARG A 4 -1.87 -8.22 -11.26
N CYS A 5 -2.17 -7.46 -12.30
CA CYS A 5 -3.53 -7.29 -12.76
C CYS A 5 -4.04 -8.61 -13.36
N GLU A 6 -5.18 -9.12 -12.90
CA GLU A 6 -5.77 -10.36 -13.43
C GLU A 6 -6.22 -10.21 -14.89
N ARG A 7 -6.77 -9.03 -15.26
CA ARG A 7 -7.24 -8.75 -16.61
C ARG A 7 -6.12 -8.46 -17.61
N HIS A 8 -5.00 -7.92 -17.14
CA HIS A 8 -3.85 -7.54 -17.95
C HIS A 8 -2.54 -7.82 -17.20
N PRO A 9 -2.00 -9.06 -17.27
CA PRO A 9 -0.84 -9.47 -16.47
C PRO A 9 0.44 -8.65 -16.69
N ALA A 10 0.51 -7.88 -17.79
CA ALA A 10 1.59 -6.94 -18.06
C ALA A 10 1.58 -5.71 -17.12
N ALA A 11 0.43 -5.37 -16.54
CA ALA A 11 0.30 -4.33 -15.52
C ALA A 11 0.53 -4.92 -14.12
N SER A 12 1.45 -4.34 -13.35
CA SER A 12 1.78 -4.82 -12.01
C SER A 12 2.29 -3.72 -11.08
N VAL A 13 2.16 -4.00 -9.79
CA VAL A 13 2.79 -3.23 -8.71
C VAL A 13 3.64 -4.17 -7.88
N ARG A 14 4.88 -3.78 -7.61
CA ARG A 14 5.83 -4.53 -6.81
C ARG A 14 6.27 -3.71 -5.59
N PHE A 15 6.16 -4.33 -4.43
CA PHE A 15 6.77 -3.89 -3.18
C PHE A 15 8.08 -4.66 -2.98
N ALA A 16 9.21 -3.98 -2.81
CA ALA A 16 10.53 -4.59 -2.73
C ALA A 16 11.45 -3.87 -1.72
N GLU A 17 12.60 -4.48 -1.44
CA GLU A 17 13.73 -3.85 -0.75
C GLU A 17 13.29 -3.05 0.50
N ARG A 18 12.82 -3.76 1.54
CA ARG A 18 12.41 -3.15 2.79
C ARG A 18 13.56 -3.09 3.79
N HIS A 19 13.69 -2.00 4.52
CA HIS A 19 14.61 -1.83 5.63
C HIS A 19 14.00 -0.91 6.70
N ALA A 20 14.45 -1.03 7.94
CA ALA A 20 14.01 -0.12 9.00
C ALA A 20 15.02 1.01 9.17
N THR A 21 14.54 2.21 9.49
CA THR A 21 15.41 3.28 9.96
C THR A 21 15.94 2.95 11.37
N SER A 22 17.17 3.38 11.64
CA SER A 22 17.71 3.35 13.00
C SER A 22 17.16 4.52 13.82
N GLY A 23 16.74 4.28 15.06
CA GLY A 23 16.31 5.34 15.97
C GLY A 23 15.32 4.84 17.03
N THR A 24 14.88 5.76 17.89
CA THR A 24 13.89 5.49 18.96
C THR A 24 12.46 5.29 18.44
N SER A 25 12.23 5.56 17.14
CA SER A 25 10.96 5.30 16.46
C SER A 25 11.25 4.83 15.03
N PRO A 26 11.64 3.56 14.85
CA PRO A 26 12.00 3.03 13.54
C PRO A 26 10.80 3.11 12.58
N GLN A 27 11.06 3.56 11.36
CA GLN A 27 10.11 3.57 10.25
C GLN A 27 10.50 2.48 9.26
N LEU A 28 9.51 1.85 8.62
CA LEU A 28 9.79 0.92 7.53
C LEU A 28 9.90 1.72 6.24
N LEU A 29 11.05 1.63 5.58
CA LEU A 29 11.30 2.15 4.25
C LEU A 29 11.26 0.99 3.26
N PHE A 30 10.65 1.20 2.11
CA PHE A 30 10.59 0.20 1.05
C PHE A 30 10.42 0.85 -0.32
N ILE A 31 10.54 0.02 -1.36
CA ILE A 31 10.44 0.44 -2.75
C ILE A 31 9.13 -0.03 -3.34
N VAL A 32 8.48 0.87 -4.08
CA VAL A 32 7.30 0.55 -4.90
C VAL A 32 7.63 0.78 -6.37
N ARG A 33 7.42 -0.25 -7.19
CA ARG A 33 7.54 -0.17 -8.64
C ARG A 33 6.19 -0.42 -9.29
N ALA A 34 5.78 0.48 -10.17
CA ALA A 34 4.63 0.32 -11.04
C ALA A 34 5.12 0.04 -12.47
N SER A 35 4.60 -1.00 -13.10
CA SER A 35 5.01 -1.39 -14.45
C SER A 35 3.81 -1.74 -15.32
N ALA A 36 3.84 -1.33 -16.58
CA ALA A 36 2.89 -1.68 -17.64
C ALA A 36 3.59 -1.48 -19.00
N PRO A 37 3.00 -1.90 -20.15
CA PRO A 37 3.57 -1.58 -21.46
C PRO A 37 3.78 -0.06 -21.61
N GLY A 38 5.03 0.36 -21.80
CA GLY A 38 5.41 1.79 -21.89
C GLY A 38 5.52 2.53 -20.55
N LEU A 39 5.33 1.86 -19.41
CA LEU A 39 5.45 2.46 -18.08
C LEU A 39 6.41 1.64 -17.20
N ASP A 40 7.40 2.33 -16.66
CA ASP A 40 8.24 1.82 -15.59
C ASP A 40 8.55 2.94 -14.60
N ALA A 41 7.83 2.96 -13.49
CA ALA A 41 7.98 3.96 -12.45
C ALA A 41 8.47 3.29 -11.16
N ARG A 42 9.54 3.84 -10.57
CA ARG A 42 10.13 3.36 -9.32
C ARG A 42 10.12 4.51 -8.31
N LEU A 43 9.53 4.26 -7.16
CA LEU A 43 9.50 5.15 -6.02
C LEU A 43 10.26 4.49 -4.88
N GLU A 44 11.33 5.14 -4.45
CA GLU A 44 12.20 4.69 -3.36
C GLU A 44 11.79 5.36 -2.05
N ASP A 45 12.29 4.83 -0.93
CA ASP A 45 12.08 5.38 0.42
C ASP A 45 10.62 5.66 0.81
N VAL A 46 9.69 4.85 0.30
CA VAL A 46 8.29 4.91 0.71
C VAL A 46 8.20 4.52 2.17
N THR A 47 7.67 5.42 2.99
CA THR A 47 7.52 5.14 4.41
C THR A 47 6.22 4.42 4.73
N ASN A 48 6.30 3.56 5.74
CA ASN A 48 5.16 3.14 6.54
C ASN A 48 5.56 3.15 8.01
N PHE A 49 4.65 3.58 8.89
CA PHE A 49 4.89 3.48 10.32
C PHE A 49 4.92 2.00 10.73
N VAL A 50 5.90 1.61 11.56
CA VAL A 50 6.06 0.22 12.04
C VAL A 50 4.89 -0.22 12.92
N THR A 51 4.21 0.71 13.58
CA THR A 51 2.93 0.51 14.28
C THR A 51 1.70 0.62 13.36
N GLY A 52 1.88 1.22 12.18
CA GLY A 52 0.85 1.57 11.20
C GLY A 52 0.60 0.45 10.18
N ARG A 53 -0.26 -0.49 10.55
CA ARG A 53 -0.86 -1.48 9.64
C ARG A 53 -1.83 -0.86 8.62
N GLU A 54 -1.65 0.40 8.22
CA GLU A 54 -2.72 1.20 7.61
C GLU A 54 -3.13 0.69 6.23
N LEU A 55 -2.18 0.37 5.35
CA LEU A 55 -2.52 -0.14 4.02
C LEU A 55 -3.15 -1.55 4.08
N ALA A 56 -2.55 -2.46 4.86
CA ALA A 56 -3.10 -3.80 5.00
C ALA A 56 -4.51 -3.77 5.61
N ARG A 57 -4.72 -2.96 6.66
CA ARG A 57 -6.06 -2.75 7.28
C ARG A 57 -7.04 -2.07 6.34
N PHE A 58 -6.57 -1.11 5.53
CA PHE A 58 -7.41 -0.48 4.52
C PHE A 58 -7.98 -1.52 3.55
N LEU A 59 -7.13 -2.40 3.02
CA LEU A 59 -7.58 -3.48 2.12
C LEU A 59 -8.42 -4.53 2.83
N ASP A 60 -8.09 -4.86 4.09
CA ASP A 60 -8.86 -5.79 4.91
C ASP A 60 -10.29 -5.27 5.14
N GLY A 61 -10.43 -3.97 5.43
CA GLY A 61 -11.71 -3.29 5.66
C GLY A 61 -12.53 -2.94 4.41
N LEU A 62 -12.10 -3.32 3.20
CA LEU A 62 -12.95 -3.23 2.02
C LEU A 62 -13.95 -4.39 2.03
N ASP A 63 -15.24 -4.06 2.05
CA ASP A 63 -16.32 -5.03 2.14
C ASP A 63 -16.54 -5.75 0.79
N PHE A 64 -16.50 -7.08 0.81
CA PHE A 64 -16.76 -7.90 -0.38
C PHE A 64 -18.22 -7.80 -0.86
N ARG A 65 -19.15 -7.32 -0.02
CA ARG A 65 -20.55 -7.07 -0.40
C ARG A 65 -20.70 -5.83 -1.30
N GLY A 66 -19.65 -5.02 -1.39
CA GLY A 66 -19.59 -3.83 -2.22
C GLY A 66 -19.84 -2.53 -1.48
N TRP A 67 -19.53 -1.43 -2.14
CA TRP A 67 -19.76 -0.06 -1.69
C TRP A 67 -19.89 0.86 -2.90
N GLU A 68 -20.49 2.03 -2.70
CA GLU A 68 -20.54 3.06 -3.73
C GLU A 68 -19.35 4.01 -3.66
N GLY A 69 -18.88 4.46 -4.82
CA GLY A 69 -17.79 5.43 -4.94
C GLY A 69 -16.39 4.83 -4.74
N THR A 70 -15.42 5.71 -4.49
CA THR A 70 -14.01 5.33 -4.33
C THR A 70 -13.57 5.47 -2.89
N ARG A 71 -13.02 4.40 -2.31
CA ARG A 71 -12.32 4.45 -1.03
C ARG A 71 -10.85 4.75 -1.28
N HIS A 72 -10.25 5.57 -0.42
CA HIS A 72 -8.88 6.01 -0.59
C HIS A 72 -8.04 5.70 0.63
N TRP A 73 -6.79 5.33 0.36
CA TRP A 73 -5.71 5.32 1.32
C TRP A 73 -4.53 6.09 0.76
N VAL A 74 -3.76 6.73 1.63
CA VAL A 74 -2.56 7.48 1.30
C VAL A 74 -1.55 7.28 2.42
N ASN A 75 -0.28 7.05 2.09
CA ASN A 75 0.76 7.00 3.11
C ASN A 75 1.00 8.40 3.69
N SER A 76 1.67 8.48 4.84
CA SER A 76 1.84 9.74 5.59
C SER A 76 2.52 10.84 4.77
N ASP A 77 3.40 10.45 3.85
CA ASP A 77 4.14 11.38 2.99
C ASP A 77 3.43 11.78 1.71
N ARG A 78 2.30 11.10 1.44
CA ARG A 78 1.50 11.28 0.22
C ARG A 78 2.20 10.88 -1.06
N ASP A 79 3.26 10.09 -0.94
CA ASP A 79 4.02 9.54 -2.05
C ASP A 79 3.31 8.36 -2.72
N LEU A 80 2.53 7.61 -1.95
CA LEU A 80 1.75 6.47 -2.39
C LEU A 80 0.28 6.65 -2.03
N ARG A 81 -0.56 6.71 -3.06
CA ARG A 81 -2.03 6.72 -2.92
C ARG A 81 -2.64 5.50 -3.59
N ILE A 82 -3.66 4.95 -2.93
CA ILE A 82 -4.43 3.81 -3.43
C ILE A 82 -5.90 4.19 -3.44
N GLY A 83 -6.53 4.07 -4.60
CA GLY A 83 -7.98 4.16 -4.77
C GLY A 83 -8.57 2.77 -4.96
N ALA A 84 -9.67 2.48 -4.29
CA ALA A 84 -10.38 1.22 -4.36
C ALA A 84 -11.83 1.46 -4.81
N VAL A 85 -12.22 0.82 -5.90
CA VAL A 85 -13.60 0.84 -6.42
C VAL A 85 -14.10 -0.59 -6.51
N TYR A 86 -15.27 -0.84 -5.91
CA TYR A 86 -15.99 -2.09 -6.12
C TYR A 86 -16.72 -2.02 -7.47
N GLU A 87 -16.43 -2.99 -8.32
CA GLU A 87 -17.00 -3.08 -9.66
C GLU A 87 -18.08 -4.17 -9.67
N PRO A 88 -19.12 -4.05 -10.51
CA PRO A 88 -20.12 -5.09 -10.68
C PRO A 88 -19.48 -6.46 -10.96
N GLY A 89 -20.05 -7.51 -10.37
CA GLY A 89 -19.56 -8.88 -10.53
C GLY A 89 -18.50 -9.30 -9.52
N GLY A 90 -18.42 -8.67 -8.34
CA GLY A 90 -17.54 -9.13 -7.26
C GLY A 90 -16.08 -8.72 -7.40
N HIS A 91 -15.78 -7.77 -8.28
CA HIS A 91 -14.41 -7.37 -8.59
C HIS A 91 -14.02 -6.08 -7.87
N LEU A 92 -12.73 -5.96 -7.62
CA LEU A 92 -12.10 -4.79 -7.03
C LEU A 92 -11.08 -4.21 -8.01
N ARG A 93 -11.24 -2.93 -8.34
CA ARG A 93 -10.23 -2.16 -9.04
C ARG A 93 -9.42 -1.35 -8.02
N LEU A 94 -8.13 -1.64 -7.96
CA LEU A 94 -7.15 -0.88 -7.19
C LEU A 94 -6.37 0.03 -8.13
N THR A 95 -6.37 1.32 -7.85
CA THR A 95 -5.63 2.34 -8.59
C THR A 95 -4.46 2.80 -7.73
N TRP A 96 -3.25 2.46 -8.14
CA TRP A 96 -2.00 2.78 -7.43
C TRP A 96 -1.39 4.01 -8.05
N THR A 97 -1.18 5.06 -7.26
CA THR A 97 -0.57 6.32 -7.70
C THR A 97 0.71 6.55 -6.92
N LEU A 98 1.82 6.67 -7.65
CA LEU A 98 3.15 6.94 -7.11
C LEU A 98 3.53 8.37 -7.49
N ARG A 99 4.06 9.13 -6.53
CA ARG A 99 4.56 10.50 -6.70
C ARG A 99 5.70 10.76 -5.70
N PRO A 100 6.82 11.40 -6.05
CA PRO A 100 7.95 11.60 -5.14
C PRO A 100 7.84 12.93 -4.36
N TRP A 101 6.88 13.05 -3.44
CA TRP A 101 6.67 14.28 -2.66
C TRP A 101 7.83 14.57 -1.68
N ARG A 102 8.43 13.54 -1.06
CA ARG A 102 9.62 13.73 -0.19
C ARG A 102 10.85 14.27 -0.90
N HIS A 103 11.05 13.89 -2.16
CA HIS A 103 12.28 14.17 -2.91
C HIS A 103 12.12 15.30 -3.93
N SER A 104 10.89 15.77 -4.16
CA SER A 104 10.62 16.92 -5.01
C SER A 104 9.51 17.79 -4.41
N VAL A 105 9.85 19.06 -4.19
CA VAL A 105 8.93 20.12 -3.74
C VAL A 105 7.76 20.31 -4.72
N GLN A 106 7.88 19.84 -5.97
CA GLN A 106 6.82 19.93 -7.00
C GLN A 106 6.19 18.57 -7.37
N GLY A 107 6.80 17.45 -6.96
CA GLY A 107 6.41 16.11 -7.35
C GLY A 107 6.57 15.89 -8.86
N ASP A 108 7.82 15.87 -9.31
CA ASP A 108 8.28 15.92 -10.72
C ASP A 108 7.61 14.93 -11.67
N TRP A 109 7.09 13.83 -11.15
CA TRP A 109 6.33 12.86 -11.92
C TRP A 109 5.19 12.28 -11.09
N THR A 110 4.18 11.79 -11.78
CA THR A 110 3.12 10.95 -11.20
C THR A 110 2.87 9.79 -12.13
N ALA A 111 2.87 8.58 -11.59
CA ALA A 111 2.53 7.38 -12.34
C ALA A 111 1.34 6.70 -11.70
N THR A 112 0.39 6.29 -12.53
CA THR A 112 -0.80 5.57 -12.08
C THR A 112 -0.92 4.25 -12.85
N VAL A 113 -1.11 3.17 -12.10
CA VAL A 113 -1.43 1.85 -12.66
C VAL A 113 -2.65 1.28 -11.97
N SER A 114 -3.52 0.61 -12.73
CA SER A 114 -4.68 -0.08 -12.18
C SER A 114 -4.46 -1.59 -12.17
N THR A 115 -4.88 -2.25 -11.09
CA THR A 115 -4.94 -3.71 -10.99
C THR A 115 -6.35 -4.14 -10.65
N TRP A 116 -6.79 -5.26 -11.22
CA TRP A 116 -8.09 -5.86 -10.97
C TRP A 116 -7.88 -7.20 -10.27
N MET A 117 -8.73 -7.48 -9.28
CA MET A 117 -8.79 -8.75 -8.57
C MET A 117 -10.18 -9.02 -8.01
N GLU A 118 -10.46 -10.26 -7.64
CA GLU A 118 -11.66 -10.63 -6.88
C GLU A 118 -11.70 -9.92 -5.51
N ALA A 119 -12.85 -9.35 -5.15
CA ALA A 119 -13.03 -8.56 -3.93
C ALA A 119 -13.04 -9.40 -2.65
N GLY A 120 -13.20 -10.73 -2.75
CA GLY A 120 -13.14 -11.68 -1.64
C GLY A 120 -11.72 -12.23 -1.40
N ALA A 121 -11.54 -13.53 -1.64
CA ALA A 121 -10.32 -14.24 -1.26
C ALA A 121 -9.02 -13.68 -1.87
N ALA A 122 -9.05 -13.13 -3.10
CA ALA A 122 -7.88 -12.53 -3.72
C ALA A 122 -7.43 -11.25 -3.00
N LYS A 123 -8.40 -10.38 -2.65
CA LYS A 123 -8.18 -9.22 -1.78
C LYS A 123 -7.64 -9.63 -0.42
N ASP A 124 -8.24 -10.61 0.26
CA ASP A 124 -7.82 -11.02 1.61
C ASP A 124 -6.40 -11.59 1.61
N LYS A 125 -6.07 -12.39 0.59
CA LYS A 125 -4.70 -12.87 0.38
C LYS A 125 -3.73 -11.72 0.13
N LEU A 126 -4.15 -10.68 -0.61
CA LEU A 126 -3.33 -9.49 -0.81
C LEU A 126 -3.13 -8.72 0.51
N ALA A 127 -4.20 -8.50 1.28
CA ALA A 127 -4.14 -7.82 2.57
C ALA A 127 -3.19 -8.56 3.53
N ALA A 128 -3.27 -9.90 3.59
CA ALA A 128 -2.37 -10.71 4.41
C ALA A 128 -0.90 -10.64 3.95
N ARG A 129 -0.63 -10.66 2.64
CA ARG A 129 0.75 -10.53 2.12
C ARG A 129 1.32 -9.13 2.34
N LEU A 130 0.50 -8.09 2.19
CA LEU A 130 0.89 -6.71 2.52
C LEU A 130 1.11 -6.57 4.01
N HIS A 131 0.27 -7.20 4.82
CA HIS A 131 0.44 -7.25 6.26
C HIS A 131 1.82 -7.81 6.59
N GLN A 132 2.15 -9.02 6.13
CA GLN A 132 3.47 -9.64 6.33
C GLN A 132 4.63 -8.82 5.77
N PHE A 133 4.44 -8.12 4.65
CA PHE A 133 5.47 -7.27 4.05
C PHE A 133 5.70 -5.96 4.85
N LEU A 134 4.64 -5.40 5.42
CA LEU A 134 4.66 -4.13 6.14
C LEU A 134 4.84 -4.31 7.65
N THR A 135 4.62 -5.51 8.17
CA THR A 135 4.98 -5.88 9.53
C THR A 135 6.33 -6.55 9.57
N ALA A 136 7.07 -6.19 10.60
CA ALA A 136 8.42 -6.60 10.79
C ALA A 136 8.49 -7.96 11.51
N ASP A 137 8.32 -9.06 10.78
CA ASP A 137 8.99 -10.28 11.22
C ASP A 137 10.50 -10.00 11.16
N GLY A 138 11.09 -9.68 12.32
CA GLY A 138 12.50 -9.30 12.50
C GLY A 138 12.76 -7.96 13.19
N PHE A 139 11.75 -7.16 13.54
CA PHE A 139 11.97 -5.96 14.37
C PHE A 139 10.98 -5.96 15.54
N PRO A 140 11.47 -6.01 16.81
CA PRO A 140 10.59 -5.88 17.96
C PRO A 140 9.94 -4.49 17.91
N VAL A 141 8.64 -4.46 17.64
CA VAL A 141 7.84 -3.26 17.83
C VAL A 141 7.56 -3.23 19.32
N ASP A 142 8.32 -2.41 20.06
CA ASP A 142 8.03 -2.20 21.48
C ASP A 142 6.75 -1.37 21.54
N TYR A 143 5.64 -2.04 21.86
CA TYR A 143 4.39 -1.37 22.13
C TYR A 143 4.55 -0.72 23.51
N HIS A 144 5.07 0.50 23.54
CA HIS A 144 4.74 1.37 24.66
C HIS A 144 3.24 1.67 24.55
N GLU A 145 2.44 0.79 25.15
CA GLU A 145 1.06 1.06 25.48
C GLU A 145 1.06 2.35 26.30
N THR A 146 0.74 3.47 25.66
CA THR A 146 0.35 4.69 26.36
C THR A 146 -1.07 4.46 26.86
N TYR A 147 -1.21 3.63 27.89
CA TYR A 147 -2.31 3.75 28.84
C TYR A 147 -2.01 4.96 29.71
N ASP A 148 -2.19 6.16 29.17
CA ASP A 148 -2.33 7.34 30.02
C ASP A 148 -3.80 7.50 30.37
N ALA A 149 -4.05 7.17 31.63
CA ALA A 149 -5.24 7.35 32.39
C ALA A 149 -5.77 8.79 32.26
N PHE A 150 -7.00 8.92 31.79
CA PHE A 150 -7.84 10.05 32.18
C PHE A 150 -8.39 9.73 33.58
N SER A 151 -7.70 10.24 34.60
CA SER A 151 -8.27 10.57 35.91
C SER A 151 -8.69 12.02 35.93
#